data_AF-A0AAD9LS80-F1
#
_entry.id   AF-A0AAD9LS80-F1
#
_cell.length_a   1.000
_cell.length_b   1.000
_cell.length_c   1.000
_cell.angle_alpha   90.00
_cell.angle_beta   90.00
_cell.angle_gamma   90.00
#
_symmetry.space_group_name_H-M   'P 1'
#
loop_
_entity.id
_entity.type
_entity.pdbx_description
1 polymer ?
#
loop_
_entity_poly.entity_id
_entity_poly.type
_entity_poly.pdbx_seq_one_letter_code
_entity_poly.pdbx_strand_id
1 'polypeptide(L)'
;MNVQGLCVFNALRHAAELSGRPDIVTQRDIDDFVADQLASRGMDMTKGTSWKVMRVFLRRLRDSGRDFIYRAIALDNFAVAGRREVRMLNEIPLKDGIYVVAAYNHRNVGHACVLTVQGKTRLIYDLDEGDPIESAEDWIDFYAFIRPFIVCKQK
;
A
#
# COMPACT_ATOMS: atom_id res chain seq x y z
N MET A 1 15.12 -1.01 -11.62
CA MET A 1 14.97 0.43 -11.91
C MET A 1 14.07 0.99 -10.83
N ASN A 2 14.57 1.92 -10.02
CA ASN A 2 13.80 2.61 -8.98
C ASN A 2 12.83 3.56 -9.69
N VAL A 3 11.58 3.13 -9.87
CA VAL A 3 10.54 3.95 -10.49
C VAL A 3 9.93 4.79 -9.38
N GLN A 4 10.52 5.98 -9.18
CA GLN A 4 9.98 7.01 -8.31
C GLN A 4 8.45 7.13 -8.53
N GLY A 5 7.68 7.30 -7.46
CA GLY A 5 6.23 7.51 -7.51
C GLY A 5 5.33 6.27 -7.60
N LEU A 6 5.85 5.08 -7.92
CA LEU A 6 5.04 3.85 -7.99
C LEU A 6 4.96 3.05 -6.67
N CYS A 7 5.52 3.57 -5.58
CA CYS A 7 5.64 2.88 -4.29
C CYS A 7 4.33 2.22 -3.80
N VAL A 8 3.18 2.89 -3.95
CA VAL A 8 1.89 2.33 -3.50
C VAL A 8 1.39 1.17 -4.38
N PHE A 9 1.66 1.18 -5.68
CA PHE A 9 1.32 0.07 -6.57
C PHE A 9 2.21 -1.14 -6.26
N ASN A 10 3.49 -0.86 -6.06
CA ASN A 10 4.50 -1.81 -5.66
C ASN A 10 4.16 -2.45 -4.30
N ALA A 11 3.77 -1.66 -3.30
CA ALA A 11 3.29 -2.17 -2.02
C ALA A 11 2.04 -3.06 -2.16
N LEU A 12 1.11 -2.73 -3.07
CA LEU A 12 -0.05 -3.60 -3.34
C LEU A 12 0.34 -4.94 -3.96
N ARG A 13 1.25 -4.93 -4.92
CA ARG A 13 1.81 -6.14 -5.53
C ARG A 13 2.48 -7.01 -4.46
N HIS A 14 3.29 -6.40 -3.60
CA HIS A 14 3.97 -7.14 -2.54
C HIS A 14 3.01 -7.65 -1.46
N ALA A 15 1.96 -6.89 -1.11
CA ALA A 15 0.91 -7.37 -0.21
C ALA A 15 0.17 -8.59 -0.79
N ALA A 16 -0.04 -8.62 -2.11
CA ALA A 16 -0.58 -9.79 -2.81
C ALA A 16 0.36 -10.99 -2.74
N GLU A 17 1.66 -10.80 -2.95
CA GLU A 17 2.69 -11.85 -2.79
C GLU A 17 2.71 -12.42 -1.36
N LEU A 18 2.79 -11.56 -0.34
CA LEU A 18 2.80 -11.95 1.07
C LEU A 18 1.50 -12.65 1.50
N SER A 19 0.39 -12.35 0.84
CA SER A 19 -0.88 -13.03 1.07
C SER A 19 -0.98 -14.42 0.41
N GLY A 20 0.05 -14.85 -0.34
CA GLY A 20 0.05 -16.09 -1.12
C GLY A 20 -0.82 -16.02 -2.37
N ARG A 21 -1.22 -14.81 -2.79
CA ARG A 21 -2.12 -14.56 -3.92
C ARG A 21 -1.54 -13.49 -4.87
N PRO A 22 -0.36 -13.72 -5.47
CA PRO A 22 0.28 -12.77 -6.38
C PRO A 22 -0.57 -12.48 -7.64
N ASP A 23 -1.57 -13.31 -7.92
CA ASP A 23 -2.54 -13.13 -9.00
C ASP A 23 -3.54 -11.97 -8.76
N ILE A 24 -3.63 -11.43 -7.54
CA ILE A 24 -4.55 -10.33 -7.21
C ILE A 24 -4.06 -9.00 -7.79
N VAL A 25 -2.73 -8.76 -7.75
CA VAL A 25 -2.09 -7.58 -8.30
C VAL A 25 -0.83 -8.02 -9.02
N THR A 26 -0.84 -7.98 -10.34
CA THR A 26 0.33 -8.34 -11.15
C THR A 26 1.07 -7.10 -11.63
N GLN A 27 2.34 -7.25 -12.03
CA GLN A 27 3.09 -6.16 -12.66
C GLN A 27 2.37 -5.65 -13.93
N ARG A 28 1.77 -6.57 -14.70
CA ARG A 28 0.99 -6.22 -15.88
C ARG A 28 -0.21 -5.33 -15.55
N ASP A 29 -0.94 -5.62 -14.47
CA ASP A 29 -2.07 -4.76 -14.08
C ASP A 29 -1.59 -3.32 -13.79
N ILE A 30 -0.41 -3.17 -13.17
CA ILE A 30 0.21 -1.86 -12.88
C ILE A 30 0.64 -1.18 -14.19
N ASP A 31 1.39 -1.86 -15.04
CA ASP A 31 1.92 -1.31 -16.29
C ASP A 31 0.78 -0.86 -17.22
N ASP A 32 -0.24 -1.72 -17.40
CA ASP A 32 -1.42 -1.40 -18.21
C ASP A 32 -2.17 -0.19 -17.62
N PHE A 33 -2.31 -0.10 -16.30
CA PHE A 33 -2.95 1.05 -15.67
C PHE A 33 -2.15 2.34 -15.81
N VAL A 34 -0.84 2.30 -15.63
CA VAL A 34 0.06 3.47 -15.77
C VAL A 34 0.03 3.98 -17.21
N ALA A 35 0.14 3.08 -18.18
CA ALA A 35 0.04 3.43 -19.60
C ALA A 35 -1.32 4.07 -19.93
N ASP A 36 -2.42 3.49 -19.43
CA ASP A 36 -3.76 4.02 -19.65
C ASP A 36 -3.95 5.40 -19.01
N GLN A 37 -3.43 5.65 -17.80
CA GLN A 37 -3.54 6.98 -17.15
C GLN A 37 -2.75 8.05 -17.93
N LEU A 38 -1.58 7.70 -18.45
CA LEU A 38 -0.78 8.61 -19.26
C LEU A 38 -1.49 8.92 -20.59
N ALA A 39 -1.95 7.90 -21.31
CA ALA A 39 -2.58 8.05 -22.61
C ALA A 39 -3.95 8.77 -22.54
N SER A 40 -4.79 8.43 -21.56
CA SER A 40 -6.16 8.95 -21.49
C SER A 40 -6.30 10.27 -20.72
N ARG A 41 -5.37 10.58 -19.80
CA ARG A 41 -5.49 11.73 -18.89
C ARG A 41 -4.23 12.58 -18.80
N GLY A 42 -3.15 12.22 -19.50
CA GLY A 42 -1.86 12.89 -19.41
C GLY A 42 -1.21 12.81 -18.03
N MET A 43 -1.63 11.86 -17.19
CA MET A 43 -1.14 11.76 -15.82
C MET A 43 0.05 10.81 -15.73
N ASP A 44 1.24 11.38 -15.55
CA ASP A 44 2.49 10.66 -15.34
C ASP A 44 2.58 10.14 -13.89
N MET A 45 2.36 8.83 -13.71
CA MET A 45 2.36 8.17 -12.40
C MET A 45 3.76 8.04 -11.78
N THR A 46 4.83 8.26 -12.54
CA THR A 46 6.21 8.24 -12.01
C THR A 46 6.51 9.45 -11.10
N LYS A 47 5.59 10.42 -11.07
CA LYS A 47 5.67 11.59 -10.18
C LYS A 47 4.90 11.41 -8.88
N GLY A 48 4.37 10.20 -8.64
CA GLY A 48 3.49 9.88 -7.54
C GLY A 48 2.03 9.86 -7.95
N THR A 49 1.19 9.39 -7.03
CA THR A 49 -0.24 9.23 -7.28
C THR A 49 -1.06 9.59 -6.06
N SER A 50 -2.32 9.96 -6.30
CA SER A 50 -3.27 10.25 -5.22
C SER A 50 -4.08 9.02 -4.85
N TRP A 51 -4.60 8.98 -3.62
CA TRP A 51 -5.52 7.92 -3.21
C TRP A 51 -6.79 7.85 -4.09
N LYS A 52 -7.20 8.99 -4.68
CA LYS A 52 -8.32 9.03 -5.63
C LYS A 52 -8.02 8.18 -6.87
N VAL A 53 -6.82 8.29 -7.43
CA VAL A 53 -6.36 7.49 -8.58
C VAL A 53 -6.17 6.03 -8.17
N MET A 54 -5.62 5.76 -6.98
CA MET A 54 -5.51 4.39 -6.45
C MET A 54 -6.85 3.68 -6.31
N ARG A 55 -7.92 4.38 -5.90
CA ARG A 55 -9.27 3.79 -5.90
C ARG A 55 -9.79 3.44 -7.29
N VAL A 56 -9.33 4.12 -8.34
CA VAL A 56 -9.65 3.74 -9.74
C VAL A 56 -8.93 2.45 -10.10
N PHE A 57 -7.65 2.32 -9.76
CA PHE A 57 -6.87 1.09 -9.95
C PHE A 57 -7.50 -0.11 -9.23
N LEU A 58 -7.80 0.04 -7.93
CA LEU A 58 -8.46 -1.01 -7.13
C LEU A 58 -9.82 -1.40 -7.72
N ARG A 59 -10.59 -0.43 -8.24
CA ARG A 59 -11.87 -0.72 -8.89
C ARG A 59 -11.69 -1.51 -10.17
N ARG A 60 -10.69 -1.18 -11.00
CA ARG A 60 -10.33 -1.95 -12.20
C ARG A 60 -10.00 -3.40 -11.84
N LEU A 61 -9.16 -3.64 -10.83
CA LEU A 61 -8.84 -4.99 -10.37
C LEU A 61 -10.09 -5.77 -9.96
N ARG A 62 -10.96 -5.16 -9.14
CA ARG A 62 -12.22 -5.77 -8.73
C ARG A 62 -13.12 -6.09 -9.92
N ASP A 63 -13.25 -5.15 -10.85
CA ASP A 63 -14.12 -5.30 -12.02
C ASP A 63 -13.56 -6.35 -13.01
N SER A 64 -12.24 -6.60 -12.98
CA SER A 64 -11.58 -7.73 -13.64
C SER A 64 -11.71 -9.07 -12.89
N GLY A 65 -12.48 -9.13 -11.81
CA GLY A 65 -12.73 -10.35 -11.05
C GLY A 65 -11.62 -10.75 -10.08
N ARG A 66 -10.74 -9.82 -9.67
CA ARG A 66 -9.72 -10.13 -8.65
C ARG A 66 -10.38 -10.28 -7.28
N ASP A 67 -10.12 -11.39 -6.61
CA ASP A 67 -10.79 -11.80 -5.38
C ASP A 67 -10.21 -11.16 -4.10
N PHE A 68 -10.52 -9.88 -3.86
CA PHE A 68 -10.14 -9.17 -2.64
C PHE A 68 -11.28 -8.29 -2.09
N ILE A 69 -11.23 -7.95 -0.82
CA ILE A 69 -12.25 -7.12 -0.17
C ILE A 69 -12.01 -5.65 -0.48
N TYR A 70 -12.53 -5.18 -1.62
CA TYR A 70 -12.38 -3.79 -2.08
C TYR A 70 -12.70 -2.75 -1.00
N ARG A 71 -13.78 -2.95 -0.24
CA ARG A 71 -14.21 -1.98 0.79
C ARG A 71 -13.14 -1.78 1.87
N ALA A 72 -12.51 -2.87 2.31
CA ALA A 72 -11.53 -2.87 3.39
C ALA A 72 -10.35 -1.98 3.02
N ILE A 73 -9.75 -2.22 1.86
CA ILE A 73 -8.64 -1.38 1.40
C ILE A 73 -9.08 0.02 1.00
N ALA A 74 -10.17 0.17 0.24
CA ALA A 74 -10.51 1.45 -0.39
C ALA A 74 -11.05 2.49 0.61
N LEU A 75 -11.74 2.05 1.65
CA LEU A 75 -12.50 2.91 2.57
C LEU A 75 -11.94 2.88 3.99
N ASP A 76 -11.62 1.71 4.54
CA ASP A 76 -11.15 1.62 5.92
C ASP A 76 -9.74 2.19 6.04
N ASN A 77 -9.52 3.03 7.05
CA ASN A 77 -8.23 3.65 7.34
C ASN A 77 -8.03 3.69 8.86
N PHE A 78 -6.96 3.07 9.32
CA PHE A 78 -6.58 3.03 10.73
C PHE A 78 -5.66 4.18 11.14
N ALA A 79 -5.18 4.98 10.18
CA ALA A 79 -4.46 6.19 10.51
C ALA A 79 -5.41 7.23 11.13
N VAL A 80 -5.17 7.57 12.39
CA VAL A 80 -5.76 8.68 13.15
C VAL A 80 -5.30 10.01 12.55
N ALA A 81 -6.25 10.80 12.05
CA ALA A 81 -5.98 12.13 11.52
C ALA A 81 -5.42 13.07 12.61
N GLY A 82 -4.40 13.87 12.25
CA GLY A 82 -3.86 14.92 13.11
C GLY A 82 -2.85 14.48 14.19
N ARG A 83 -2.53 13.19 14.29
CA ARG A 83 -1.42 12.71 15.15
C ARG A 83 -0.11 12.66 14.37
N ARG A 84 0.96 13.18 14.97
CA ARG A 84 2.26 13.52 14.36
C ARG A 84 3.39 12.62 14.87
N GLU A 85 3.09 11.41 15.35
CA GLU A 85 4.07 10.60 16.07
C GLU A 85 4.18 9.18 15.52
N VAL A 86 5.30 8.93 14.82
CA VAL A 86 6.19 7.76 14.87
C VAL A 86 5.68 6.51 15.62
N ARG A 87 5.32 6.63 16.93
CA ARG A 87 4.87 5.53 17.80
C ARG A 87 3.51 4.92 17.42
N MET A 88 2.82 5.51 16.45
CA MET A 88 1.48 5.16 16.03
C MET A 88 1.29 3.68 15.70
N LEU A 89 2.25 3.04 15.01
CA LEU A 89 2.10 1.64 14.59
C LEU A 89 1.92 0.71 15.79
N ASN A 90 2.66 0.95 16.87
CA ASN A 90 2.62 0.14 18.08
C ASN A 90 1.36 0.40 18.93
N GLU A 91 0.81 1.62 18.85
CA GLU A 91 -0.37 2.04 19.62
C GLU A 91 -1.70 1.72 18.93
N ILE A 92 -1.74 1.64 17.60
CA ILE A 92 -2.97 1.30 16.89
C ILE A 92 -3.30 -0.18 17.15
N PRO A 93 -4.53 -0.49 17.60
CA PRO A 93 -5.00 -1.87 17.76
C PRO A 93 -5.31 -2.49 16.40
N LEU A 94 -4.26 -2.87 15.67
CA LEU A 94 -4.35 -3.63 14.43
C LEU A 94 -4.59 -5.11 14.73
N LYS A 95 -5.42 -5.75 13.91
CA LYS A 95 -5.58 -7.21 13.93
C LYS A 95 -4.48 -7.87 13.10
N ASP A 96 -4.22 -9.15 13.37
CA ASP A 96 -3.35 -9.97 12.53
C ASP A 96 -3.76 -9.88 11.06
N GLY A 97 -2.79 -9.67 10.18
CA GLY A 97 -3.03 -9.51 8.76
C GLY A 97 -2.02 -8.63 8.05
N ILE A 98 -2.37 -8.26 6.81
CA ILE A 98 -1.53 -7.49 5.89
C ILE A 98 -2.19 -6.13 5.65
N TYR A 99 -1.39 -5.08 5.72
CA TYR A 99 -1.82 -3.69 5.54
C TYR A 99 -0.91 -3.00 4.53
N VAL A 100 -1.51 -2.10 3.75
CA VAL A 100 -0.77 -1.15 2.93
C VAL A 100 -0.69 0.15 3.72
N VAL A 101 0.53 0.65 3.87
CA VAL A 101 0.82 1.84 4.66
C VAL A 101 1.39 2.88 3.72
N ALA A 102 0.98 4.14 3.89
CA ALA A 102 1.69 5.27 3.31
C ALA A 102 2.04 6.26 4.41
N ALA A 103 3.22 6.83 4.30
CA ALA A 103 3.81 7.71 5.29
C ALA A 103 4.60 8.85 4.62
N TYR A 104 4.85 9.92 5.39
CA TYR A 104 5.67 11.06 4.98
C TYR A 104 6.78 11.30 6.00
N ASN A 105 7.94 11.72 5.52
CA ASN A 105 9.02 12.27 6.35
C ASN A 105 8.93 13.80 6.48
N HIS A 106 9.87 14.41 7.23
CA HIS A 106 9.92 15.84 7.54
C HIS A 106 10.09 16.73 6.31
N ARG A 107 10.54 16.16 5.19
CA ARG A 107 10.68 16.84 3.89
C ARG A 107 9.44 16.69 3.01
N ASN A 108 8.35 16.14 3.55
CA ASN A 108 7.11 15.79 2.84
C ASN A 108 7.34 14.80 1.69
N VAL A 109 8.39 13.97 1.77
CA VAL A 109 8.58 12.87 0.81
C VAL A 109 7.67 11.74 1.25
N GLY A 110 6.70 11.41 0.38
CA GLY A 110 5.75 10.33 0.62
C GLY A 110 6.29 8.99 0.14
N HIS A 111 6.08 7.95 0.94
CA HIS A 111 6.41 6.58 0.58
C HIS A 111 5.31 5.61 1.01
N ALA A 112 5.26 4.44 0.37
CA ALA A 112 4.31 3.39 0.71
C ALA A 112 5.00 2.04 0.79
N CYS A 113 4.60 1.26 1.78
CA CYS A 113 5.17 -0.03 2.14
C CYS A 113 4.07 -1.01 2.57
N VAL A 114 4.45 -2.26 2.83
CA VAL A 114 3.55 -3.26 3.41
C VAL A 114 3.86 -3.44 4.88
N LEU A 115 2.83 -3.57 5.71
CA LEU A 115 2.94 -3.94 7.11
C LEU A 115 2.28 -5.30 7.32
N THR A 116 2.98 -6.24 7.93
CA THR A 116 2.37 -7.45 8.49
C THR A 116 2.25 -7.32 10.00
N VAL A 117 1.15 -7.85 10.54
CA VAL A 117 0.85 -7.88 11.97
C VAL A 117 0.60 -9.32 12.36
N GLN A 118 1.31 -9.80 13.39
CA GLN A 118 1.10 -11.11 14.00
C GLN A 118 1.27 -10.99 15.52
N GLY A 119 0.15 -10.96 16.25
CA GLY A 119 0.12 -10.67 17.66
C GLY A 119 0.72 -9.29 17.97
N LYS A 120 1.88 -9.27 18.63
CA LYS A 120 2.61 -8.02 18.93
C LYS A 120 3.67 -7.69 17.89
N THR A 121 4.01 -8.64 17.02
CA THR A 121 5.04 -8.47 16.00
C THR A 121 4.49 -7.68 14.84
N ARG A 122 5.26 -6.67 14.42
CA ARG A 122 4.96 -5.78 13.31
C ARG A 122 6.20 -5.72 12.43
N LEU A 123 6.06 -6.08 11.15
CA LEU A 123 7.16 -6.06 10.19
C LEU A 123 6.78 -5.19 9.00
N ILE A 124 7.69 -4.30 8.63
CA ILE A 124 7.56 -3.40 7.49
C ILE A 124 8.38 -3.95 6.34
N TYR A 125 7.76 -4.06 5.18
CA TYR A 125 8.37 -4.50 3.92
C TYR A 125 8.35 -3.33 2.96
N ASP A 126 9.54 -2.80 2.68
CA ASP A 126 9.77 -1.86 1.61
C ASP A 126 10.40 -2.60 0.43
N LEU A 127 9.92 -2.37 -0.79
CA LEU A 127 10.46 -3.06 -1.96
C LEU A 127 11.86 -2.58 -2.37
N ASP A 128 12.31 -1.45 -1.81
CA ASP A 128 13.69 -0.98 -1.95
C ASP A 128 14.65 -1.64 -0.94
N GLU A 129 14.12 -2.31 0.10
CA GLU A 129 14.90 -3.00 1.14
C GLU A 129 14.70 -4.51 1.05
N GLY A 130 15.77 -5.28 1.28
CA GLY A 130 15.73 -6.74 1.14
C GLY A 130 14.90 -7.41 2.24
N ASP A 131 15.41 -7.35 3.46
CA ASP A 131 14.78 -7.97 4.62
C ASP A 131 13.76 -7.01 5.26
N PRO A 132 12.64 -7.52 5.84
CA PRO A 132 11.69 -6.68 6.54
C PRO A 132 12.31 -6.08 7.80
N ILE A 133 11.95 -4.83 8.10
CA ILE A 133 12.42 -4.10 9.28
C ILE A 133 11.34 -4.02 10.35
N GLU A 134 11.76 -4.01 11.62
CA GLU A 134 10.84 -3.89 12.77
C GLU A 134 10.39 -2.44 13.01
N SER A 135 11.15 -1.46 12.50
CA SER A 135 10.90 -0.05 12.73
C SER A 135 11.42 0.82 11.58
N ALA A 136 10.59 1.77 11.16
CA ALA A 136 10.96 2.88 10.27
C ALA A 136 10.78 4.23 10.99
N GLU A 137 10.84 4.21 12.33
CA GLU A 137 10.54 5.36 13.18
C GLU A 137 11.47 6.55 12.94
N ASP A 138 12.72 6.30 12.55
CA ASP A 138 13.71 7.34 12.24
C ASP A 138 13.42 8.08 10.92
N TRP A 139 12.58 7.51 10.06
CA TRP A 139 12.23 8.08 8.76
C TRP A 139 10.79 8.63 8.73
N ILE A 140 9.85 7.96 9.41
CA ILE A 140 8.42 8.28 9.35
C ILE A 140 8.06 9.36 10.37
N ASP A 141 7.67 10.54 9.90
CA ASP A 141 7.09 11.57 10.77
C ASP A 141 5.56 11.48 10.84
N PHE A 142 4.91 11.03 9.76
CA PHE A 142 3.45 10.94 9.67
C PHE A 142 2.98 9.72 8.89
N TYR A 143 1.92 9.07 9.37
CA TYR A 143 1.17 8.09 8.58
C TYR A 143 0.04 8.79 7.83
N ALA A 144 0.07 8.70 6.50
CA ALA A 144 -1.00 9.17 5.63
C ALA A 144 -2.22 8.24 5.69
N PHE A 145 -1.96 6.93 5.66
CA PHE A 145 -2.97 5.91 5.84
C PHE A 145 -2.35 4.58 6.29
N ILE A 146 -3.18 3.76 6.95
CA ILE A 146 -2.92 2.33 7.22
C ILE A 146 -4.19 1.60 6.83
N ARG A 147 -4.14 0.82 5.75
CA ARG A 147 -5.34 0.25 5.12
C ARG A 147 -5.22 -1.27 5.00
N PRO A 148 -6.23 -2.03 5.44
CA PRO A 148 -6.17 -3.49 5.42
C PRO A 148 -6.24 -4.02 3.98
N PHE A 149 -5.37 -4.96 3.64
CA PHE A 149 -5.39 -5.68 2.36
C PHE A 149 -5.81 -7.14 2.62
N ILE A 150 -7.05 -7.45 2.23
CA ILE A 150 -7.68 -8.75 2.52
C ILE A 150 -8.00 -9.44 1.22
N VAL A 151 -7.34 -10.56 0.95
CA VAL A 151 -7.62 -11.45 -0.18
C VAL A 151 -8.59 -12.54 0.23
N CYS A 152 -9.48 -12.94 -0.69
CA CYS A 152 -10.35 -14.08 -0.45
C CYS A 152 -9.54 -15.37 -0.65
N LYS A 153 -9.87 -16.42 0.12
CA LYS A 153 -9.27 -17.73 -0.10
C LYS A 153 -9.69 -18.27 -1.47
N GLN A 154 -8.77 -18.93 -2.18
CA GLN A 154 -9.15 -19.76 -3.32
C GLN A 154 -10.06 -20.87 -2.79
N LYS A 155 -11.16 -21.13 -3.52
CA LYS A 155 -12.05 -22.26 -3.22
C LYS A 155 -11.40 -23.57 -3.64
#